data_AF-A0A2C5VIV9-F1
#
_entry.id   AF-A0A2C5VIV9-F1
#
_cell.length_a   1.000
_cell.length_b   1.000
_cell.length_c   1.000
_cell.angle_alpha   90.00
_cell.angle_beta   90.00
_cell.angle_gamma   90.00
#
_symmetry.space_group_name_H-M   'P 1'
#
loop_
_entity.id
_entity.type
_entity.pdbx_description
1 polymer ?
#
loop_
_entity_poly.entity_id
_entity_poly.type
_entity_poly.pdbx_seq_one_letter_code
_entity_poly.pdbx_strand_id
1 'polypeptide(L)'
;MFERNKLVPELMVTNLDSSLAFWVSCLGFKIAYQRPEDGFAYLDLNGAQVMLEQIDSDAGQWLAAPLIKPFGRGINLQIDVEAVAPIIQKLDLAGFPLYRECKDTWYRADNVEVGQREFIVQDPDGYLVRLVERLGERPACSI
;
A
#
# COMPACT_ATOMS: atom_id res chain seq x y z
N MET A 1 12.51 15.09 -14.30
CA MET A 1 13.12 13.73 -14.22
C MET A 1 12.33 12.95 -13.18
N PHE A 2 11.95 11.71 -13.46
CA PHE A 2 11.22 10.89 -12.49
C PHE A 2 12.15 10.51 -11.33
N GLU A 3 11.85 10.98 -10.13
CA GLU A 3 12.60 10.66 -8.91
C GLU A 3 12.21 9.27 -8.44
N ARG A 4 13.21 8.42 -8.19
CA ARG A 4 13.01 7.02 -7.79
C ARG A 4 13.37 6.84 -6.33
N ASN A 5 12.49 6.21 -5.58
CA ASN A 5 12.77 5.78 -4.22
C ASN A 5 13.90 4.76 -4.18
N LYS A 6 14.66 4.79 -3.09
CA LYS A 6 15.73 3.81 -2.83
C LYS A 6 15.19 2.41 -2.49
N LEU A 7 13.94 2.34 -2.02
CA LEU A 7 13.22 1.11 -1.73
C LEU A 7 11.86 1.18 -2.42
N VAL A 8 11.58 0.21 -3.29
CA VAL A 8 10.31 0.10 -4.01
C VAL A 8 9.91 -1.37 -3.94
N PRO A 9 8.82 -1.71 -3.21
CA PRO A 9 8.29 -3.06 -3.26
C PRO A 9 7.69 -3.34 -4.64
N GLU A 10 7.96 -4.54 -5.14
CA GLU A 10 7.30 -5.11 -6.31
C GLU A 10 6.33 -6.19 -5.84
N LEU A 11 5.07 -6.05 -6.22
CA LEU A 11 3.98 -6.94 -5.82
C LEU A 11 3.53 -7.74 -7.04
N MET A 12 3.63 -9.05 -6.95
CA MET A 12 3.02 -9.93 -7.94
C MET A 12 1.52 -10.00 -7.71
N VAL A 13 0.75 -9.78 -8.78
CA VAL A 13 -0.72 -9.70 -8.74
C VAL A 13 -1.36 -10.70 -9.68
N THR A 14 -2.54 -11.21 -9.34
CA THR A 14 -3.24 -12.18 -10.21
C THR A 14 -3.91 -11.52 -11.40
N ASN A 15 -4.31 -10.26 -11.28
CA ASN A 15 -4.93 -9.49 -12.35
C ASN A 15 -4.54 -8.01 -12.20
N LEU A 16 -3.83 -7.47 -13.20
CA LEU A 16 -3.32 -6.10 -13.14
C LEU A 16 -4.44 -5.07 -13.14
N ASP A 17 -5.47 -5.25 -13.97
CA ASP A 17 -6.58 -4.29 -14.07
C ASP A 17 -7.35 -4.16 -12.76
N SER A 18 -7.63 -5.28 -12.09
CA SER A 18 -8.27 -5.32 -10.77
C SER A 18 -7.41 -4.64 -9.71
N SER A 19 -6.09 -4.84 -9.79
CA SER A 19 -5.13 -4.20 -8.89
C SER A 19 -5.06 -2.70 -9.15
N LEU A 20 -5.00 -2.25 -10.42
CA LEU A 20 -5.02 -0.83 -10.77
C LEU A 20 -6.32 -0.16 -10.32
N ALA A 21 -7.47 -0.82 -10.44
CA ALA A 21 -8.73 -0.30 -9.92
C ALA A 21 -8.67 -0.06 -8.39
N PHE A 22 -8.03 -0.96 -7.64
CA PHE A 22 -7.80 -0.76 -6.21
C PHE A 22 -6.77 0.36 -5.93
N TRP A 23 -5.54 0.21 -6.44
CA TRP A 23 -4.42 1.09 -6.10
C TRP A 23 -4.61 2.52 -6.65
N VAL A 24 -5.08 2.68 -7.89
CA VAL A 24 -5.28 3.99 -8.53
C VAL A 24 -6.62 4.59 -8.12
N SER A 25 -7.73 3.89 -8.39
CA SER A 25 -9.06 4.48 -8.22
C SER A 25 -9.46 4.61 -6.75
N CYS A 26 -9.11 3.64 -5.90
CA CYS A 26 -9.48 3.67 -4.48
C CYS A 26 -8.43 4.39 -3.64
N LEU A 27 -7.15 4.00 -3.72
CA LEU A 27 -6.10 4.57 -2.88
C LEU A 27 -5.51 5.89 -3.40
N GLY A 28 -5.74 6.22 -4.68
CA GLY A 28 -5.33 7.50 -5.27
C GLY A 28 -3.92 7.52 -5.86
N PHE A 29 -3.26 6.36 -6.01
CA PHE A 29 -2.01 6.28 -6.75
C PHE A 29 -2.16 6.77 -8.19
N LYS A 30 -1.07 7.22 -8.78
CA LYS A 30 -0.96 7.53 -10.20
C LYS A 30 -0.03 6.54 -10.87
N ILE A 31 -0.35 6.17 -12.11
CA ILE A 31 0.57 5.41 -12.95
C ILE A 31 1.67 6.35 -13.40
N ALA A 32 2.90 6.11 -12.94
CA ALA A 32 4.08 6.84 -13.38
C ALA A 32 4.50 6.41 -14.80
N TYR A 33 4.48 5.09 -15.04
CA TYR A 33 4.63 4.47 -16.36
C TYR A 33 4.18 3.00 -16.28
N GLN A 34 3.93 2.39 -17.43
CA GLN A 34 3.47 1.01 -17.55
C GLN A 34 4.08 0.33 -18.77
N ARG A 35 4.15 -1.00 -18.73
CA ARG A 35 4.48 -1.88 -19.86
C ARG A 35 3.35 -2.90 -19.98
N PRO A 36 2.25 -2.55 -20.68
CA PRO A 36 1.09 -3.43 -20.79
C PRO A 36 1.43 -4.79 -21.40
N GLU A 37 2.40 -4.84 -22.31
CA GLU A 37 2.95 -6.05 -22.91
C GLU A 37 3.58 -7.02 -21.90
N ASP A 38 4.08 -6.49 -20.77
CA ASP A 38 4.69 -7.27 -19.68
C ASP A 38 3.73 -7.45 -18.49
N GLY A 39 2.49 -6.94 -18.57
CA GLY A 39 1.58 -6.90 -17.42
C GLY A 39 2.13 -6.10 -16.24
N PHE A 40 2.87 -5.02 -16.50
CA PHE A 40 3.58 -4.25 -15.47
C PHE A 40 3.07 -2.81 -15.35
N ALA A 41 2.97 -2.31 -14.11
CA ALA A 41 2.74 -0.90 -13.81
C ALA A 41 3.63 -0.40 -12.67
N TYR A 42 4.18 0.81 -12.84
CA TYR A 42 4.89 1.53 -11.79
C TYR A 42 4.00 2.64 -11.26
N LEU A 43 3.74 2.65 -9.96
CA LEU A 43 2.81 3.57 -9.30
C LEU A 43 3.54 4.56 -8.39
N ASP A 44 2.99 5.76 -8.27
CA ASP A 44 3.44 6.82 -7.37
C ASP A 44 2.25 7.46 -6.65
N LEU A 45 2.40 7.67 -5.33
CA LEU A 45 1.52 8.47 -4.51
C LEU A 45 2.37 9.45 -3.69
N ASN A 46 2.57 10.66 -4.22
CA ASN A 46 3.34 11.72 -3.57
C ASN A 46 4.74 11.25 -3.13
N GLY A 47 5.41 10.47 -3.99
CA GLY A 47 6.72 9.89 -3.70
C GLY A 47 6.69 8.55 -2.98
N ALA A 48 5.54 8.02 -2.53
CA ALA A 48 5.44 6.61 -2.15
C ALA A 48 5.27 5.77 -3.42
N GLN A 49 6.17 4.82 -3.65
CA GLN A 49 6.28 4.11 -4.93
C GLN A 49 6.14 2.60 -4.76
N VAL A 50 5.36 1.98 -5.66
CA VAL A 50 5.08 0.53 -5.68
C VAL A 50 5.08 0.06 -7.13
N MET A 51 5.65 -1.12 -7.41
CA MET A 51 5.49 -1.80 -8.70
C MET A 51 4.45 -2.91 -8.59
N LEU A 52 3.63 -3.05 -9.62
CA LEU A 52 2.71 -4.17 -9.79
C LEU A 52 3.13 -4.95 -11.03
N GLU A 53 3.25 -6.27 -10.90
CA GLU A 53 3.55 -7.18 -12.00
C GLU A 53 2.55 -8.32 -12.01
N GLN A 54 1.84 -8.52 -13.11
CA GLN A 54 0.89 -9.63 -13.23
C GLN A 54 1.64 -10.96 -13.30
N ILE A 55 1.16 -11.96 -12.57
CA ILE A 55 1.74 -13.30 -12.59
C ILE A 55 1.66 -13.89 -13.99
N ASP A 56 2.81 -14.32 -14.50
CA ASP A 56 2.96 -15.00 -15.79
C ASP A 56 4.01 -16.11 -15.65
N SER A 57 3.60 -17.35 -15.97
CA SER A 57 4.47 -18.54 -15.87
C SER A 57 5.62 -18.52 -16.88
N ASP A 58 5.49 -17.78 -17.96
CA ASP A 58 6.47 -17.77 -19.05
C ASP A 58 7.47 -16.61 -18.94
N ALA A 59 7.22 -15.64 -18.05
CA ALA A 59 8.03 -14.42 -17.89
C ALA A 59 9.29 -14.59 -17.01
N GLY A 60 9.54 -15.79 -16.46
CA GLY A 60 10.74 -16.04 -15.64
C GLY A 60 10.78 -15.26 -14.32
N GLN A 61 9.61 -15.01 -13.74
CA GLN A 61 9.42 -14.16 -12.56
C GLN A 61 10.12 -14.71 -11.30
N TRP A 62 10.55 -13.80 -10.43
CA TRP A 62 11.35 -14.14 -9.24
C TRP A 62 10.50 -14.67 -8.09
N LEU A 63 10.19 -15.97 -8.12
CA LEU A 63 9.47 -16.66 -7.07
C LEU A 63 10.42 -17.46 -6.17
N ALA A 64 10.49 -17.08 -4.89
CA ALA A 64 11.21 -17.86 -3.89
C ALA A 64 10.45 -19.15 -3.48
N ALA A 65 9.12 -19.15 -3.64
CA ALA A 65 8.22 -20.26 -3.33
C ALA A 65 6.88 -20.07 -4.10
N PRO A 66 6.02 -21.09 -4.16
CA PRO A 66 4.69 -20.95 -4.76
C PRO A 66 3.87 -19.83 -4.12
N LEU A 67 3.21 -19.00 -4.94
CA LEU A 67 2.28 -17.97 -4.49
C LEU A 67 0.96 -18.61 -4.04
N ILE A 68 0.59 -18.37 -2.78
CA ILE A 68 -0.65 -18.88 -2.18
C ILE A 68 -1.34 -17.71 -1.48
N LYS A 69 -2.58 -17.39 -1.87
CA LYS A 69 -3.35 -16.30 -1.27
C LYS A 69 -3.66 -16.55 0.21
N PRO A 70 -3.75 -15.50 1.04
CA PRO A 70 -3.42 -14.11 0.72
C PRO A 70 -1.91 -13.95 0.47
N PHE A 71 -1.54 -13.15 -0.52
CA PHE A 71 -0.13 -12.83 -0.77
C PHE A 71 0.40 -11.85 0.30
N GLY A 72 1.72 -11.70 0.40
CA GLY A 72 2.33 -10.79 1.37
C GLY A 72 2.24 -11.24 2.84
N ARG A 73 2.08 -12.53 3.12
CA ARG A 73 2.04 -13.06 4.49
C ARG A 73 3.29 -12.66 5.27
N GLY A 74 3.09 -11.96 6.39
CA GLY A 74 4.17 -11.51 7.28
C GLY A 74 4.63 -10.07 7.05
N ILE A 75 4.11 -9.36 6.04
CA ILE A 75 4.43 -7.95 5.80
C ILE A 75 3.17 -7.06 5.78
N ASN A 76 3.38 -5.77 6.00
CA ASN A 76 2.44 -4.73 5.60
C ASN A 76 3.24 -3.57 5.00
N LEU A 77 2.62 -2.86 4.05
CA LEU A 77 3.19 -1.67 3.45
C LEU A 77 2.61 -0.45 4.16
N GLN A 78 3.42 0.23 4.96
CA GLN A 78 3.03 1.51 5.53
C GLN A 78 3.24 2.62 4.50
N ILE A 79 2.20 3.40 4.24
CA ILE A 79 2.19 4.46 3.25
C ILE A 79 1.58 5.72 3.88
N ASP A 80 2.38 6.78 3.95
CA ASP A 80 1.92 8.06 4.47
C ASP A 80 1.05 8.76 3.42
N VAL A 81 -0.11 9.26 3.86
CA VAL A 81 -1.08 9.97 3.03
C VAL A 81 -1.48 11.28 3.71
N GLU A 82 -1.94 12.23 2.91
CA GLU A 82 -2.37 13.53 3.41
C GLU A 82 -3.61 13.42 4.32
N ALA A 83 -4.57 12.58 3.95
CA ALA A 83 -5.77 12.33 4.74
C ALA A 83 -6.32 10.92 4.50
N VAL A 84 -6.68 10.20 5.55
CA VAL A 84 -7.24 8.84 5.41
C VAL A 84 -8.74 8.85 5.07
N ALA A 85 -9.48 9.86 5.53
CA ALA A 85 -10.94 9.87 5.43
C ALA A 85 -11.48 9.82 3.98
N PRO A 86 -10.92 10.58 3.01
CA PRO A 86 -11.36 10.47 1.61
C PRO A 86 -11.08 9.10 1.00
N ILE A 87 -10.01 8.42 1.43
CA ILE A 87 -9.65 7.10 0.91
C ILE A 87 -10.61 6.04 1.45
N ILE A 88 -10.96 6.11 2.75
CA ILE A 88 -11.95 5.22 3.37
C ILE A 88 -13.30 5.34 2.64
N GLN A 89 -13.74 6.55 2.30
CA GLN A 89 -14.98 6.75 1.53
C GLN A 89 -14.93 6.09 0.15
N LYS A 90 -13.82 6.19 -0.57
CA LYS A 90 -13.64 5.52 -1.87
C LYS A 90 -13.65 4.00 -1.73
N LEU A 91 -13.00 3.46 -0.70
CA LEU A 91 -12.96 2.03 -0.42
C LEU A 91 -14.35 1.50 -0.10
N ASP A 92 -15.12 2.21 0.74
CA ASP A 92 -16.51 1.84 1.08
C ASP A 92 -17.42 1.82 -0.17
N LEU A 93 -17.35 2.86 -1.00
CA LEU A 93 -18.09 2.92 -2.27
C LEU A 93 -17.71 1.81 -3.25
N ALA A 94 -16.45 1.38 -3.24
CA ALA A 94 -15.95 0.29 -4.07
C ALA A 94 -16.14 -1.11 -3.44
N GLY A 95 -16.68 -1.19 -2.21
CA GLY A 95 -16.95 -2.44 -1.52
C GLY A 95 -15.72 -3.15 -0.94
N PHE A 96 -14.62 -2.43 -0.70
CA PHE A 96 -13.42 -2.96 -0.04
C PHE A 96 -13.51 -2.79 1.48
N PRO A 97 -13.70 -3.89 2.25
CA PRO A 97 -13.76 -3.79 3.70
C PRO A 97 -12.39 -3.46 4.30
N LEU A 98 -12.41 -2.71 5.41
CA LEU A 98 -11.19 -2.48 6.18
C LEU A 98 -10.80 -3.78 6.91
N TYR A 99 -9.53 -4.15 6.80
CA TYR A 99 -8.94 -5.24 7.59
C TYR A 99 -8.76 -4.82 9.06
N ARG A 100 -8.40 -3.55 9.28
CA ARG A 100 -8.46 -2.89 10.59
C ARG A 100 -9.08 -1.51 10.44
N GLU A 101 -10.06 -1.24 11.29
CA GLU A 101 -10.76 0.05 11.37
C GLU A 101 -9.80 1.22 11.62
N CYS A 102 -10.23 2.39 11.17
CA CYS A 102 -9.48 3.63 11.37
C CYS A 102 -9.38 4.01 12.84
N LYS A 103 -8.16 4.26 13.32
CA LYS A 103 -7.90 4.65 14.71
C LYS A 103 -6.72 5.61 14.81
N ASP A 104 -6.84 6.56 15.72
CA ASP A 104 -5.72 7.39 16.18
C ASP A 104 -4.88 6.57 17.18
N THR A 105 -3.62 6.34 16.84
CA THR A 105 -2.67 5.57 17.65
C THR A 105 -1.38 6.36 17.87
N TRP A 106 -0.88 6.34 19.11
CA TRP A 106 0.36 6.97 19.51
C TRP A 106 1.38 5.89 19.80
N TYR A 107 2.50 5.90 19.06
CA TYR A 107 3.56 4.92 19.21
C TYR A 107 4.78 5.57 19.85
N ARG A 108 5.28 4.97 20.93
CA ARG A 108 6.54 5.41 21.54
C ARG A 108 7.70 5.20 20.57
N ALA A 109 8.40 6.27 20.25
CA ALA A 109 9.68 6.28 19.55
C ALA A 109 10.68 7.01 20.47
N ASP A 110 11.48 6.23 21.20
CA ASP A 110 12.38 6.75 22.22
C ASP A 110 11.65 7.67 23.24
N ASN A 111 12.02 8.96 23.27
CA ASN A 111 11.49 9.94 24.23
C ASN A 111 10.27 10.70 23.70
N VAL A 112 9.77 10.36 22.51
CA VAL A 112 8.56 10.93 21.92
C VAL A 112 7.52 9.86 21.65
N GLU A 113 6.28 10.27 21.47
CA GLU A 113 5.23 9.48 20.85
C GLU A 113 4.89 10.09 19.49
N VAL A 114 4.90 9.25 18.46
CA VAL A 114 4.48 9.62 17.11
C VAL A 114 3.01 9.27 16.95
N GLY A 115 2.20 10.28 16.70
CA GLY A 115 0.77 10.16 16.47
C GLY A 115 0.48 9.84 15.02
N GLN A 116 -0.33 8.81 14.79
CA GLN A 116 -0.80 8.43 13.47
C GLN A 116 -2.28 8.05 13.52
N ARG A 117 -3.05 8.63 12.60
CA ARG A 117 -4.37 8.15 12.26
C ARG A 117 -4.21 7.13 11.15
N GLU A 118 -4.62 5.90 11.42
CA GLU A 118 -4.29 4.78 10.53
C GLU A 118 -5.41 3.77 10.41
N PHE A 119 -5.44 3.10 9.27
CA PHE A 119 -6.27 1.92 9.03
C PHE A 119 -5.49 0.91 8.17
N ILE A 120 -5.99 -0.32 8.08
CA ILE A 120 -5.40 -1.33 7.20
C ILE A 120 -6.49 -1.88 6.28
N VAL A 121 -6.16 -2.03 5.00
CA VAL A 121 -7.00 -2.67 3.99
C VAL A 121 -6.19 -3.76 3.28
N GLN A 122 -6.88 -4.79 2.78
CA GLN A 122 -6.28 -5.79 1.90
C GLN A 122 -6.52 -5.41 0.45
N ASP A 123 -5.48 -5.49 -0.36
CA ASP A 123 -5.64 -5.42 -1.82
C ASP A 123 -6.28 -6.71 -2.38
N PRO A 124 -6.62 -6.78 -3.69
CA PRO A 124 -7.29 -7.94 -4.29
C PRO A 124 -6.55 -9.29 -4.15
N ASP A 125 -5.24 -9.25 -3.92
CA ASP A 125 -4.41 -10.44 -3.77
C ASP A 125 -4.06 -10.75 -2.31
N GLY A 126 -4.37 -9.83 -1.40
CA GLY A 126 -4.32 -10.00 0.05
C GLY A 126 -3.18 -9.26 0.74
N TYR A 127 -2.40 -8.46 -0.01
CA TYR A 127 -1.33 -7.63 0.57
C TYR A 127 -1.95 -6.61 1.54
N LEU A 128 -1.36 -6.50 2.73
CA LEU A 128 -1.81 -5.52 3.72
C LEU A 128 -1.22 -4.14 3.42
N VAL A 129 -2.11 -3.18 3.16
CA VAL A 129 -1.78 -1.78 2.93
C VAL A 129 -2.22 -0.96 4.14
N ARG A 130 -1.25 -0.40 4.88
CA ARG A 130 -1.47 0.42 6.07
C ARG A 130 -1.32 1.88 5.68
N LEU A 131 -2.43 2.60 5.59
CA LEU A 131 -2.41 4.04 5.27
C LEU A 131 -2.36 4.87 6.56
N VAL A 132 -1.49 5.88 6.55
CA VAL A 132 -1.17 6.69 7.72
C VAL A 132 -1.29 8.18 7.42
N GLU A 133 -2.14 8.86 8.16
CA GLU A 133 -2.17 10.32 8.27
C GLU A 133 -1.39 10.72 9.54
N ARG A 134 -0.38 11.60 9.40
CA ARG A 134 0.49 12.01 10.52
C ARG A 134 -0.20 13.04 11.39
N LEU A 135 -0.29 12.76 12.70
CA LEU A 135 -0.87 13.67 13.71
C LEU A 135 0.18 14.52 14.44
N GLY A 136 1.47 14.30 14.13
CA GLY A 136 2.60 14.97 14.77
C GLY A 136 3.23 14.15 15.89
N GLU A 137 4.04 14.81 16.72
CA GLU A 137 4.80 14.20 17.82
C GLU A 137 4.47 14.88 19.15
N ARG A 138 4.55 14.13 20.25
CA ARG A 138 4.44 14.65 21.62
C ARG A 138 5.48 13.99 22.54
N PRO A 139 5.86 14.59 23.68
CA PRO A 139 6.76 13.94 24.64
C PRO A 139 6.17 12.61 25.13
N ALA A 140 6.99 11.57 25.22
CA ALA A 140 6.55 10.33 25.83
C ALA A 140 6.32 10.56 27.33
N CYS A 141 5.15 10.16 27.83
CA CYS A 141 4.92 10.14 29.27
C CYS A 141 5.96 9.23 29.92
N SER A 142 6.72 9.77 30.88
CA SER A 142 7.53 8.96 31.78
C SER A 142 6.61 7.96 32.47
N ILE A 143 6.91 6.67 32.34
CA ILE A 143 6.23 5.58 33.07
C ILE A 143 6.52 5.73 34.56
#